data_AF-A0A6I2FJF5-F1
#
_entry.id   AF-A0A6I2FJF5-F1
#
_cell.length_a   1.000
_cell.length_b   1.000
_cell.length_c   1.000
_cell.angle_alpha   90.00
_cell.angle_beta   90.00
_cell.angle_gamma   90.00
#
_symmetry.space_group_name_H-M   'P 1'
#
loop_
_entity.id
_entity.type
_entity.pdbx_description
1 polymer ?
#
loop_
_entity_poly.entity_id
_entity_poly.type
_entity_poly.pdbx_seq_one_letter_code
_entity_poly.pdbx_strand_id
1 'polypeptide(L)'
;MDAKVREIFQAVVRAGVDLDRIAGAYDEDIDAMAAEQGVPAVPAAVRALFSLIGIEAGPYAVAGAIGPGGVRPRDKRLALELVGELPGQAEQLADPPHMLVMVMHENEVFSIIDGSQVAEPTPPVWLLHGDYKLERRWGSVTEWFSAITDEVVGGLMIDEVVEISEWRPVPSELYAEWREVFNRDWSGAEVESACPVCESKTLRRWYALDEDTAMVLRGVEFSGQGRLWEWCSSCQVYETFPDGYVPGWWSPPYQVDDSALGHDPHAIECARLSHLRDIRLQKRNG
;
A
#
# COMPACT_ATOMS: atom_id res chain seq x y z
N MET A 1 4.98 -21.13 16.78
CA MET A 1 4.87 -20.14 15.69
C MET A 1 5.88 -20.49 14.61
N ASP A 2 5.45 -20.55 13.35
CA ASP A 2 6.27 -20.92 12.19
C ASP A 2 7.40 -19.89 11.94
N ALA A 3 8.65 -20.36 11.88
CA ALA A 3 9.82 -19.49 11.74
C ALA A 3 9.88 -18.79 10.37
N LYS A 4 9.38 -19.43 9.31
CA LYS A 4 9.47 -18.91 7.95
C LYS A 4 8.47 -17.80 7.70
N VAL A 5 7.25 -17.92 8.24
CA VAL A 5 6.25 -16.85 8.21
C VAL A 5 6.80 -15.59 8.90
N ARG A 6 7.43 -15.73 10.07
CA ARG A 6 8.05 -14.58 10.75
C ARG A 6 9.21 -13.98 9.95
N GLU A 7 10.05 -14.80 9.33
CA GLU A 7 11.15 -14.32 8.49
C GLU A 7 10.64 -13.50 7.30
N ILE A 8 9.58 -13.96 6.62
CA ILE A 8 8.91 -13.25 5.52
C ILE A 8 8.41 -11.90 6.01
N PHE A 9 7.66 -11.87 7.11
CA PHE A 9 7.13 -10.62 7.68
C PHE A 9 8.25 -9.65 8.08
N GLN A 10 9.35 -10.15 8.67
CA GLN A 10 10.50 -9.31 9.01
C GLN A 10 11.22 -8.72 7.77
N ALA A 11 11.14 -9.38 6.61
CA ALA A 11 11.64 -8.78 5.37
C ALA A 11 10.81 -7.55 4.97
N VAL A 12 9.50 -7.58 5.21
CA VAL A 12 8.58 -6.46 4.95
C VAL A 12 8.86 -5.26 5.85
N VAL A 13 9.07 -5.51 7.15
CA VAL A 13 9.52 -4.47 8.09
C VAL A 13 10.83 -3.82 7.63
N ARG A 14 11.80 -4.64 7.21
CA ARG A 14 13.10 -4.14 6.70
C ARG A 14 12.97 -3.37 5.39
N ALA A 15 11.92 -3.64 4.60
CA ALA A 15 11.60 -2.89 3.39
C ALA A 15 10.96 -1.52 3.67
N GLY A 16 10.68 -1.20 4.94
CA GLY A 16 10.13 0.10 5.36
C GLY A 16 8.61 0.20 5.23
N VAL A 17 7.91 -0.93 5.20
CA VAL A 17 6.44 -0.95 5.29
C VAL A 17 6.01 -0.44 6.66
N ASP A 18 5.06 0.49 6.66
CA ASP A 18 4.45 1.03 7.87
C ASP A 18 3.63 -0.06 8.60
N LEU A 19 3.94 -0.24 9.88
CA LEU A 19 3.30 -1.24 10.74
C LEU A 19 2.20 -0.67 11.62
N ASP A 20 2.00 0.65 11.62
CA ASP A 20 1.01 1.31 12.51
C ASP A 20 -0.43 0.88 12.21
N ARG A 21 -0.66 0.28 11.03
CA ARG A 21 -1.95 -0.28 10.58
C ARG A 21 -1.99 -1.80 10.57
N ILE A 22 -1.04 -2.45 11.24
CA ILE A 22 -0.98 -3.91 11.33
C ILE A 22 -1.23 -4.34 12.78
N ALA A 23 -2.22 -5.21 12.96
CA ALA A 23 -2.53 -5.82 14.24
C ALA A 23 -2.72 -7.33 14.08
N GLY A 24 -1.99 -8.11 14.88
CA GLY A 24 -2.13 -9.55 14.99
C GLY A 24 -3.32 -9.97 15.85
N ALA A 25 -3.86 -11.15 15.56
CA ALA A 25 -4.90 -11.80 16.36
C ALA A 25 -4.32 -12.56 17.54
N TYR A 26 -5.05 -12.56 18.66
CA TYR A 26 -4.75 -13.43 19.78
C TYR A 26 -5.14 -14.87 19.46
N ASP A 27 -4.60 -15.83 20.20
CA ASP A 27 -4.91 -17.25 19.98
C ASP A 27 -6.41 -17.53 20.18
N GLU A 28 -7.06 -16.83 21.12
CA GLU A 28 -8.49 -16.93 21.37
C GLU A 28 -9.34 -16.47 20.18
N ASP A 29 -8.93 -15.40 19.47
CA ASP A 29 -9.63 -14.90 18.28
C ASP A 29 -9.49 -15.88 17.12
N ILE A 30 -8.30 -16.46 16.95
CA ILE A 30 -8.01 -17.46 15.92
C ILE A 30 -8.83 -18.72 16.18
N ASP A 31 -8.89 -19.18 17.42
CA ASP A 31 -9.66 -20.37 17.82
C ASP A 31 -11.17 -20.13 17.69
N ALA A 32 -11.66 -18.95 18.05
CA ALA A 32 -13.06 -18.57 17.87
C ALA A 32 -13.44 -18.59 16.38
N MET A 33 -12.64 -17.97 15.51
CA MET A 33 -12.88 -17.99 14.06
C MET A 33 -12.89 -19.42 13.51
N ALA A 34 -11.93 -20.25 13.92
CA ALA A 34 -11.86 -21.65 13.47
C ALA A 34 -13.09 -22.46 13.91
N ALA A 35 -13.52 -22.29 15.16
CA ALA A 35 -14.72 -22.92 15.69
C ALA A 35 -15.99 -22.48 14.96
N GLU A 36 -16.12 -21.18 14.65
CA GLU A 36 -17.24 -20.64 13.85
C GLU A 36 -17.28 -21.20 12.43
N GLN A 37 -16.12 -21.45 11.83
CA GLN A 37 -16.01 -22.08 10.51
C GLN A 37 -16.17 -23.62 10.56
N GLY A 38 -16.26 -24.21 11.75
CA GLY A 38 -16.35 -25.66 11.94
C GLY A 38 -15.06 -26.39 11.59
N VAL A 39 -13.90 -25.75 11.72
CA VAL A 39 -12.60 -26.35 11.39
C VAL A 39 -11.98 -26.98 12.64
N PRO A 40 -11.50 -28.24 12.59
CA PRO A 40 -11.00 -28.94 13.78
C PRO A 40 -9.66 -28.43 14.31
N ALA A 41 -8.86 -27.75 13.47
CA ALA A 41 -7.57 -27.16 13.84
C ALA A 41 -7.18 -26.02 12.90
N VAL A 42 -6.33 -25.11 13.36
CA VAL A 42 -5.69 -24.09 12.52
C VAL A 42 -4.22 -24.49 12.28
N PRO A 43 -3.78 -24.60 11.02
CA PRO A 43 -2.38 -24.90 10.69
C PRO A 43 -1.39 -23.96 11.38
N ALA A 44 -0.21 -24.47 11.74
CA ALA A 44 0.80 -23.70 12.46
C ALA A 44 1.27 -22.45 11.71
N ALA A 45 1.39 -22.52 10.38
CA ALA A 45 1.72 -21.39 9.52
C ALA A 45 0.60 -20.34 9.45
N VAL A 46 -0.66 -20.80 9.37
CA VAL A 46 -1.83 -19.90 9.34
C VAL A 46 -1.98 -19.17 10.68
N ARG A 47 -1.82 -19.89 11.80
CA ARG A 47 -1.84 -19.28 13.13
C ARG A 47 -0.74 -18.22 13.24
N ALA A 48 0.50 -18.56 12.87
CA ALA A 48 1.61 -17.61 12.88
C ALA A 48 1.34 -16.35 12.05
N LEU A 49 0.67 -16.51 10.90
CA LEU A 49 0.29 -15.41 10.03
C LEU A 49 -0.80 -14.53 10.66
N PHE A 50 -1.88 -15.13 11.18
CA PHE A 50 -2.93 -14.37 11.85
C PHE A 50 -2.41 -13.68 13.12
N SER A 51 -1.48 -14.27 13.85
CA SER A 51 -0.81 -13.59 14.97
C SER A 51 0.01 -12.36 14.57
N LEU A 52 0.28 -12.17 13.28
CA LEU A 52 0.98 -10.99 12.76
C LEU A 52 0.01 -9.97 12.14
N ILE A 53 -0.98 -10.43 11.36
CA ILE A 53 -1.81 -9.55 10.51
C ILE A 53 -3.33 -9.85 10.58
N GLY A 54 -3.77 -10.61 11.59
CA GLY A 54 -5.11 -11.21 11.62
C GLY A 54 -6.24 -10.34 12.16
N ILE A 55 -5.98 -9.20 12.82
CA ILE A 55 -7.00 -8.24 13.29
C ILE A 55 -7.07 -7.05 12.34
N GLU A 56 -5.92 -6.45 12.04
CA GLU A 56 -5.78 -5.39 11.05
C GLU A 56 -4.64 -5.79 10.10
N ALA A 57 -4.98 -6.02 8.83
CA ALA A 57 -4.01 -6.47 7.84
C ALA A 57 -3.11 -5.34 7.30
N GLY A 58 -3.55 -4.09 7.46
CA GLY A 58 -2.83 -2.92 6.97
C GLY A 58 -2.52 -3.03 5.47
N PRO A 59 -1.26 -2.87 5.06
CA PRO A 59 -0.83 -3.04 3.67
C PRO A 59 -1.17 -4.41 3.04
N TYR A 60 -1.35 -5.46 3.85
CA TYR A 60 -1.77 -6.78 3.36
C TYR A 60 -3.25 -6.83 2.94
N ALA A 61 -4.02 -5.77 3.17
CA ALA A 61 -5.42 -5.68 2.71
C ALA A 61 -5.55 -5.76 1.18
N VAL A 62 -4.46 -5.60 0.40
CA VAL A 62 -4.42 -5.88 -1.04
C VAL A 62 -4.82 -7.32 -1.37
N ALA A 63 -4.60 -8.27 -0.45
CA ALA A 63 -5.05 -9.64 -0.61
C ALA A 63 -6.53 -9.84 -0.26
N GLY A 64 -7.23 -8.80 0.20
CA GLY A 64 -8.61 -8.86 0.70
C GLY A 64 -8.74 -8.91 2.22
N ALA A 65 -9.90 -9.36 2.69
CA ALA A 65 -10.23 -9.51 4.10
C ALA A 65 -9.58 -10.79 4.67
N ILE A 66 -8.57 -10.62 5.53
CA ILE A 66 -7.74 -11.71 6.07
C ILE A 66 -8.14 -12.03 7.52
N GLY A 67 -8.22 -13.34 7.84
CA GLY A 67 -8.23 -13.84 9.22
C GLY A 67 -9.41 -13.38 10.08
N PRO A 68 -9.30 -13.46 11.43
CA PRO A 68 -10.41 -13.20 12.35
C PRO A 68 -11.00 -11.77 12.26
N GLY A 69 -10.18 -10.78 11.92
CA GLY A 69 -10.60 -9.40 11.73
C GLY A 69 -11.39 -9.18 10.43
N GLY A 70 -11.09 -9.95 9.39
CA GLY A 70 -11.68 -9.79 8.05
C GLY A 70 -12.76 -10.81 7.71
N VAL A 71 -12.47 -12.10 7.84
CA VAL A 71 -13.33 -13.21 7.42
C VAL A 71 -14.46 -13.42 8.43
N ARG A 72 -15.68 -13.51 7.92
CA ARG A 72 -16.92 -13.68 8.70
C ARG A 72 -17.57 -15.04 8.44
N PRO A 73 -18.45 -15.52 9.34
CA PRO A 73 -19.18 -16.78 9.14
C PRO A 73 -19.98 -16.86 7.83
N ARG A 74 -20.42 -15.71 7.29
CA ARG A 74 -21.11 -15.66 5.99
C ARG A 74 -20.21 -16.05 4.82
N ASP A 75 -18.92 -15.71 4.90
CA ASP A 75 -17.96 -15.90 3.82
C ASP A 75 -17.66 -17.40 3.66
N LYS A 76 -17.56 -18.13 4.78
CA LYS A 76 -17.50 -19.60 4.80
C LYS A 76 -18.74 -20.26 4.18
N ARG A 77 -19.95 -19.74 4.44
CA ARG A 77 -21.18 -20.27 3.84
C ARG A 77 -21.18 -20.06 2.32
N LEU A 78 -20.82 -18.86 1.86
CA LEU A 78 -20.72 -18.54 0.45
C LEU A 78 -19.67 -19.43 -0.25
N ALA A 79 -18.51 -19.62 0.37
CA ALA A 79 -17.49 -20.53 -0.18
C ALA A 79 -18.00 -21.98 -0.28
N LEU A 80 -18.76 -22.47 0.70
CA LEU A 80 -19.38 -23.81 0.62
C LEU A 80 -20.45 -23.91 -0.47
N GLU A 81 -21.26 -22.87 -0.67
CA GLU A 81 -22.24 -22.78 -1.75
C GLU A 81 -21.54 -22.87 -3.11
N LEU A 82 -20.48 -22.07 -3.32
CA LEU A 82 -19.68 -22.13 -4.54
C LEU A 82 -19.08 -23.52 -4.77
N VAL A 83 -18.54 -24.18 -3.74
CA VAL A 83 -18.03 -25.56 -3.85
C VAL A 83 -19.12 -26.54 -4.27
N GLY A 84 -20.35 -26.39 -3.75
CA GLY A 84 -21.49 -27.22 -4.13
C GLY A 84 -21.92 -27.06 -5.59
N GLU A 85 -21.60 -25.92 -6.19
CA GLU A 85 -21.92 -25.60 -7.59
C GLU A 85 -20.77 -25.90 -8.58
N LEU A 86 -19.59 -26.31 -8.09
CA LEU A 86 -18.43 -26.68 -8.93
C LEU A 86 -18.68 -27.96 -9.75
N PRO A 87 -18.86 -27.89 -11.09
CA PRO A 87 -19.14 -29.06 -11.90
C PRO A 87 -17.91 -29.96 -12.01
N GLY A 88 -17.91 -31.08 -11.27
CA GLY A 88 -16.85 -32.11 -11.29
C GLY A 88 -15.52 -31.71 -10.65
N GLN A 89 -15.39 -30.48 -10.14
CA GLN A 89 -14.18 -30.02 -9.45
C GLN A 89 -14.27 -30.15 -7.93
N ALA A 90 -15.48 -30.22 -7.36
CA ALA A 90 -15.68 -30.38 -5.92
C ALA A 90 -14.97 -31.63 -5.35
N GLU A 91 -14.84 -32.69 -6.16
CA GLU A 91 -14.14 -33.93 -5.80
C GLU A 91 -12.63 -33.75 -5.55
N GLN A 92 -12.05 -32.61 -5.93
CA GLN A 92 -10.65 -32.29 -5.64
C GLN A 92 -10.41 -31.90 -4.17
N LEU A 93 -11.47 -31.49 -3.46
CA LEU A 93 -11.43 -31.24 -2.03
C LEU A 93 -11.92 -32.50 -1.29
N ALA A 94 -11.09 -33.03 -0.40
CA ALA A 94 -11.43 -34.27 0.31
C ALA A 94 -12.37 -34.03 1.48
N ASP A 95 -12.36 -32.84 2.07
CA ASP A 95 -13.25 -32.48 3.19
C ASP A 95 -13.72 -31.00 3.12
N PRO A 96 -14.54 -30.63 2.13
CA PRO A 96 -15.08 -29.28 2.01
C PRO A 96 -15.81 -28.76 3.26
N PRO A 97 -16.66 -29.55 3.96
CA PRO A 97 -17.36 -29.06 5.15
C PRO A 97 -16.42 -28.45 6.20
N HIS A 98 -15.25 -29.05 6.42
CA HIS A 98 -14.26 -28.57 7.38
C HIS A 98 -13.13 -27.73 6.76
N MET A 99 -13.27 -27.24 5.52
CA MET A 99 -12.28 -26.34 4.92
C MET A 99 -12.13 -25.03 5.71
N LEU A 100 -10.94 -24.47 5.76
CA LEU A 100 -10.66 -23.18 6.39
C LEU A 100 -10.62 -22.08 5.32
N VAL A 101 -11.47 -21.06 5.44
CA VAL A 101 -11.38 -19.83 4.66
C VAL A 101 -10.43 -18.88 5.38
N MET A 102 -9.29 -18.60 4.75
CA MET A 102 -8.27 -17.72 5.31
C MET A 102 -8.47 -16.26 4.90
N VAL A 103 -8.90 -16.07 3.65
CA VAL A 103 -9.01 -14.75 3.01
C VAL A 103 -10.22 -14.73 2.11
N MET A 104 -11.00 -13.66 2.20
CA MET A 104 -12.02 -13.30 1.22
C MET A 104 -11.50 -12.11 0.42
N HIS A 105 -11.27 -12.35 -0.87
CA HIS A 105 -10.88 -11.34 -1.85
C HIS A 105 -12.14 -10.66 -2.39
N GLU A 106 -11.97 -9.59 -3.15
CA GLU A 106 -13.08 -9.01 -3.92
C GLU A 106 -13.65 -10.01 -4.95
N ASN A 107 -14.88 -9.77 -5.40
CA ASN A 107 -15.57 -10.59 -6.41
C ASN A 107 -15.69 -12.07 -6.05
N GLU A 108 -15.91 -12.37 -4.76
CA GLU A 108 -16.20 -13.72 -4.27
C GLU A 108 -15.08 -14.73 -4.59
N VAL A 109 -13.82 -14.27 -4.55
CA VAL A 109 -12.65 -15.14 -4.60
C VAL A 109 -12.19 -15.45 -3.17
N PHE A 110 -11.86 -16.71 -2.87
CA PHE A 110 -11.48 -17.16 -1.54
C PHE A 110 -10.14 -17.89 -1.59
N SER A 111 -9.25 -17.57 -0.64
CA SER A 111 -8.11 -18.45 -0.33
C SER A 111 -8.52 -19.42 0.77
N ILE A 112 -8.54 -20.72 0.43
CA ILE A 112 -9.01 -21.78 1.31
C ILE A 112 -7.95 -22.87 1.52
N ILE A 113 -8.09 -23.61 2.61
CA ILE A 113 -7.37 -24.87 2.89
C ILE A 113 -8.40 -25.97 3.03
N ASP A 114 -8.21 -27.08 2.32
CA ASP A 114 -9.08 -28.26 2.44
C ASP A 114 -9.08 -28.81 3.88
N GLY A 115 -10.26 -29.21 4.38
CA GLY A 115 -10.44 -29.68 5.76
C GLY A 115 -9.56 -30.87 6.11
N SER A 116 -9.26 -31.71 5.12
CA SER A 116 -8.40 -32.90 5.28
C SER A 116 -6.94 -32.55 5.60
N GLN A 117 -6.52 -31.31 5.32
CA GLN A 117 -5.13 -30.85 5.38
C GLN A 117 -4.86 -29.87 6.51
N VAL A 118 -5.88 -29.47 7.30
CA VAL A 118 -5.72 -28.44 8.34
C VAL A 118 -4.81 -28.85 9.51
N ALA A 119 -4.49 -30.14 9.62
CA ALA A 119 -3.51 -30.67 10.56
C ALA A 119 -2.06 -30.57 10.05
N GLU A 120 -1.85 -30.37 8.75
CA GLU A 120 -0.52 -30.14 8.20
C GLU A 120 0.03 -28.80 8.72
N PRO A 121 1.33 -28.66 9.05
CA PRO A 121 1.87 -27.39 9.54
C PRO A 121 1.76 -26.24 8.54
N THR A 122 1.92 -26.52 7.24
CA THR A 122 1.89 -25.56 6.14
C THR A 122 1.19 -26.17 4.91
N PRO A 123 -0.14 -26.36 4.97
CA PRO A 123 -0.90 -27.02 3.91
C PRO A 123 -0.91 -26.19 2.63
N PRO A 124 -1.25 -26.78 1.47
CA PRO A 124 -1.45 -26.03 0.24
C PRO A 124 -2.64 -25.07 0.36
N VAL A 125 -2.58 -23.98 -0.41
CA VAL A 125 -3.64 -22.97 -0.49
C VAL A 125 -4.32 -23.07 -1.85
N TRP A 126 -5.64 -23.19 -1.81
CA TRP A 126 -6.51 -23.23 -2.98
C TRP A 126 -7.16 -21.87 -3.19
N LEU A 127 -7.37 -21.50 -4.45
CA LEU A 127 -8.23 -20.39 -4.85
C LEU A 127 -9.55 -20.94 -5.34
N LEU A 128 -10.62 -20.51 -4.69
CA LEU A 128 -11.99 -20.74 -5.11
C LEU A 128 -12.54 -19.43 -5.68
N HIS A 129 -12.91 -19.43 -6.96
CA HIS A 129 -13.40 -18.26 -7.65
C HIS A 129 -14.93 -18.26 -7.76
N GLY A 130 -15.55 -17.07 -7.74
CA GLY A 130 -16.99 -16.90 -7.94
C GLY A 130 -17.51 -17.37 -9.32
N ASP A 131 -16.63 -17.58 -10.30
CA ASP A 131 -16.96 -18.15 -11.61
C ASP A 131 -16.93 -19.69 -11.64
N TYR A 132 -17.02 -20.34 -10.48
CA TYR A 132 -17.04 -21.80 -10.31
C TYR A 132 -15.75 -22.49 -10.77
N LYS A 133 -14.61 -21.83 -10.54
CA LYS A 133 -13.29 -22.40 -10.75
C LYS A 133 -12.59 -22.67 -9.41
N LEU A 134 -11.97 -23.85 -9.31
CA LEU A 134 -11.12 -24.22 -8.18
C LEU A 134 -9.69 -24.51 -8.65
N GLU A 135 -8.70 -23.82 -8.08
CA GLU A 135 -7.29 -23.94 -8.44
C GLU A 135 -6.42 -24.18 -7.20
N ARG A 136 -5.63 -25.25 -7.19
CA ARG A 136 -4.54 -25.40 -6.21
C ARG A 136 -3.39 -24.48 -6.59
N ARG A 137 -3.45 -23.24 -6.10
CA ARG A 137 -2.58 -22.16 -6.57
C ARG A 137 -1.19 -22.18 -5.93
N TRP A 138 -1.09 -22.48 -4.63
CA TRP A 138 0.18 -22.52 -3.90
C TRP A 138 0.38 -23.87 -3.21
N GLY A 139 1.63 -24.33 -3.20
CA GLY A 139 2.03 -25.59 -2.57
C GLY A 139 1.99 -25.54 -1.05
N SER A 140 2.06 -24.34 -0.46
CA SER A 140 2.00 -24.12 0.99
C SER A 140 1.48 -22.73 1.39
N VAL A 141 1.02 -22.57 2.63
CA VAL A 141 0.65 -21.27 3.22
C VAL A 141 1.84 -20.30 3.23
N THR A 142 3.04 -20.81 3.46
CA THR A 142 4.27 -19.99 3.45
C THR A 142 4.58 -19.43 2.06
N GLU A 143 4.35 -20.23 1.01
CA GLU A 143 4.51 -19.80 -0.38
C GLU A 143 3.46 -18.74 -0.75
N TRP A 144 2.20 -18.97 -0.37
CA TRP A 144 1.13 -17.98 -0.51
C TRP A 144 1.50 -16.66 0.17
N PHE A 145 1.94 -16.72 1.44
CA PHE A 145 2.29 -15.52 2.20
C PHE A 145 3.49 -14.78 1.62
N SER A 146 4.48 -15.51 1.07
CA SER A 146 5.59 -14.92 0.34
C SER A 146 5.11 -14.18 -0.91
N ALA A 147 4.18 -14.76 -1.67
CA ALA A 147 3.64 -14.13 -2.88
C ALA A 147 2.87 -12.84 -2.56
N ILE A 148 2.01 -12.86 -1.55
CA ILE A 148 1.30 -11.64 -1.09
C ILE A 148 2.28 -10.62 -0.52
N THR A 149 3.31 -11.07 0.20
CA THR A 149 4.37 -10.18 0.70
C THR A 149 5.10 -9.49 -0.44
N ASP A 150 5.44 -10.21 -1.50
CA ASP A 150 6.06 -9.64 -2.69
C ASP A 150 5.12 -8.64 -3.38
N GLU A 151 3.80 -8.83 -3.30
CA GLU A 151 2.80 -7.86 -3.75
C GLU A 151 2.65 -6.68 -2.81
N VAL A 152 2.78 -6.83 -1.49
CA VAL A 152 2.77 -5.69 -0.56
C VAL A 152 4.02 -4.83 -0.78
N VAL A 153 5.19 -5.46 -0.82
CA VAL A 153 6.47 -4.78 -1.09
C VAL A 153 6.52 -4.27 -2.54
N GLY A 154 5.88 -4.99 -3.46
CA GLY A 154 5.81 -4.68 -4.88
C GLY A 154 4.72 -3.68 -5.25
N GLY A 155 3.64 -3.58 -4.47
CA GLY A 155 2.54 -2.63 -4.58
C GLY A 155 2.90 -1.28 -3.95
N LEU A 156 3.81 -1.29 -2.97
CA LEU A 156 4.67 -0.13 -2.71
C LEU A 156 5.52 0.29 -3.92
N MET A 157 5.63 -0.55 -4.97
CA MET A 157 6.35 -0.28 -6.21
C MET A 157 5.47 -0.25 -7.48
N ILE A 158 4.18 -0.60 -7.41
CA ILE A 158 3.23 -0.65 -8.53
C ILE A 158 1.89 -0.14 -8.01
N ASP A 159 1.58 1.12 -8.31
CA ASP A 159 0.23 1.59 -8.61
C ASP A 159 -0.92 1.07 -7.72
N GLU A 160 -0.87 1.34 -6.41
CA GLU A 160 -1.92 2.27 -6.00
C GLU A 160 -1.44 3.58 -6.61
N VAL A 161 -2.07 3.99 -7.71
CA VAL A 161 -2.50 5.37 -7.79
C VAL A 161 -3.14 5.54 -6.42
N VAL A 162 -2.39 6.05 -5.43
CA VAL A 162 -2.99 6.65 -4.25
C VAL A 162 -4.11 7.42 -4.90
N GLU A 163 -5.37 7.01 -4.72
CA GLU A 163 -6.48 7.82 -5.21
C GLU A 163 -6.16 9.13 -4.54
N ILE A 164 -5.56 10.04 -5.32
CA ILE A 164 -5.08 11.28 -4.79
C ILE A 164 -6.41 11.93 -4.56
N SER A 165 -6.84 11.84 -3.30
CA SER A 165 -7.97 12.57 -2.81
C SER A 165 -7.82 13.96 -3.39
N GLU A 166 -8.88 14.43 -4.03
CA GLU A 166 -8.92 15.67 -4.77
C GLU A 166 -7.97 16.70 -4.15
N TRP A 167 -6.92 17.10 -4.89
CA TRP A 167 -5.94 18.07 -4.39
C TRP A 167 -6.70 19.31 -3.92
N ARG A 168 -6.44 19.75 -2.69
CA ARG A 168 -7.13 20.91 -2.10
C ARG A 168 -6.19 22.10 -1.94
N PRO A 169 -6.63 23.33 -2.19
CA PRO A 169 -5.81 24.50 -1.86
C PRO A 169 -5.56 24.54 -0.35
N VAL A 170 -4.45 25.17 0.06
CA VAL A 170 -4.16 25.43 1.48
C VAL A 170 -5.34 26.20 2.12
N PRO A 171 -5.89 25.74 3.26
CA PRO A 171 -6.93 26.48 3.97
C PRO A 171 -6.47 27.89 4.34
N SER A 172 -7.34 28.89 4.13
CA SER A 172 -6.99 30.31 4.28
C SER A 172 -6.46 30.66 5.67
N GLU A 173 -6.96 29.99 6.69
CA GLU A 173 -6.59 30.15 8.10
C GLU A 173 -5.19 29.62 8.41
N LEU A 174 -4.65 28.69 7.61
CA LEU A 174 -3.32 28.10 7.75
C LEU A 174 -2.30 28.69 6.76
N TYR A 175 -2.72 29.64 5.91
CA TYR A 175 -1.85 30.20 4.85
C TYR A 175 -0.60 30.89 5.41
N ALA A 176 -0.74 31.63 6.51
CA ALA A 176 0.40 32.33 7.14
C ALA A 176 1.48 31.34 7.63
N GLU A 177 1.06 30.24 8.24
CA GLU A 177 1.93 29.18 8.75
C GLU A 177 2.58 28.41 7.59
N TRP A 178 1.82 28.14 6.53
CA TRP A 178 2.34 27.56 5.29
C TRP A 178 3.46 28.42 4.70
N ARG A 179 3.23 29.73 4.58
CA ARG A 179 4.25 30.67 4.10
C ARG A 179 5.45 30.73 5.02
N GLU A 180 5.28 30.69 6.33
CA GLU A 180 6.41 30.66 7.27
C GLU A 180 7.29 29.42 7.05
N VAL A 181 6.68 28.25 6.90
CA VAL A 181 7.40 26.99 6.67
C VAL A 181 8.21 27.03 5.37
N PHE A 182 7.56 27.37 4.25
CA PHE A 182 8.25 27.42 2.96
C PHE A 182 9.24 28.57 2.84
N ASN A 183 9.05 29.67 3.59
CA ASN A 183 10.00 30.78 3.60
C ASN A 183 11.24 30.51 4.47
N ARG A 184 11.17 29.58 5.43
CA ARG A 184 12.27 29.27 6.35
C ARG A 184 13.39 28.46 5.68
N ASP A 185 13.01 27.54 4.82
CA ASP A 185 13.93 26.66 4.10
C ASP A 185 13.76 26.86 2.59
N TRP A 186 14.83 27.24 1.91
CA TRP A 186 14.86 27.45 0.45
C TRP A 186 15.93 26.57 -0.20
N SER A 187 16.36 25.49 0.45
CA SER A 187 17.58 24.79 0.04
C SER A 187 17.37 23.57 -0.88
N GLY A 188 16.12 23.24 -1.23
CA GLY A 188 15.85 22.11 -2.10
C GLY A 188 14.38 21.90 -2.44
N ALA A 189 14.11 20.78 -3.15
CA ALA A 189 12.77 20.32 -3.50
C ALA A 189 12.02 19.71 -2.31
N GLU A 190 12.76 19.15 -1.34
CA GLU A 190 12.21 18.60 -0.11
C GLU A 190 12.34 19.63 1.02
N VAL A 191 11.26 19.84 1.79
CA VAL A 191 11.24 20.78 2.91
C VAL A 191 11.15 19.98 4.20
N GLU A 192 12.18 20.08 5.07
CA GLU A 192 12.30 19.21 6.28
C GLU A 192 11.35 19.57 7.44
N SER A 193 10.37 20.44 7.19
CA SER A 193 9.40 20.88 8.19
C SER A 193 8.12 20.05 8.18
N ALA A 194 7.38 20.08 9.29
CA ALA A 194 6.06 19.48 9.39
C ALA A 194 5.02 20.32 8.63
N CYS A 195 4.08 19.65 7.98
CA CYS A 195 2.93 20.27 7.31
C CYS A 195 2.00 20.94 8.33
N PRO A 196 1.63 22.22 8.19
CA PRO A 196 0.69 22.89 9.09
C PRO A 196 -0.71 22.24 9.15
N VAL A 197 -1.09 21.46 8.13
CA VAL A 197 -2.42 20.84 8.04
C VAL A 197 -2.47 19.45 8.69
N CYS A 198 -1.42 18.63 8.53
CA CYS A 198 -1.44 17.22 8.95
C CYS A 198 -0.20 16.77 9.74
N GLU A 199 0.72 17.70 10.04
CA GLU A 199 1.96 17.47 10.79
C GLU A 199 2.99 16.53 10.14
N SER A 200 2.67 15.91 9.00
CA SER A 200 3.61 15.05 8.28
C SER A 200 4.82 15.84 7.72
N LYS A 201 5.97 15.16 7.59
CA LYS A 201 7.20 15.73 7.01
C LYS A 201 7.35 15.42 5.53
N THR A 202 6.28 15.59 4.78
CA THR A 202 6.23 15.29 3.33
C THR A 202 5.99 16.54 2.50
N LEU A 203 6.46 17.69 2.97
CA LEU A 203 6.39 18.95 2.25
C LEU A 203 7.38 18.99 1.08
N ARG A 204 6.89 19.50 -0.04
CA ARG A 204 7.59 19.52 -1.32
C ARG A 204 7.43 20.88 -2.00
N ARG A 205 8.42 21.25 -2.80
CA ARG A 205 8.32 22.34 -3.77
C ARG A 205 8.89 21.94 -5.12
N TRP A 206 8.38 22.56 -6.16
CA TRP A 206 8.87 22.36 -7.52
C TRP A 206 8.68 23.63 -8.34
N TYR A 207 9.65 23.94 -9.20
CA TYR A 207 9.64 25.13 -10.05
C TYR A 207 9.70 24.75 -11.53
N ALA A 208 8.92 25.45 -12.36
CA ALA A 208 9.07 25.49 -13.82
C ALA A 208 9.59 26.85 -14.25
N LEU A 209 10.60 26.87 -15.12
CA LEU A 209 11.12 28.10 -15.73
C LEU A 209 10.33 28.38 -17.01
N ASP A 210 9.67 29.53 -17.08
CA ASP A 210 8.92 29.93 -18.28
C ASP A 210 9.76 30.87 -19.16
N GLU A 211 10.51 31.80 -18.55
CA GLU A 211 11.42 32.71 -19.25
C GLU A 211 12.82 32.72 -18.61
N ASP A 212 13.83 32.35 -19.39
CA ASP A 212 15.24 32.37 -18.98
C ASP A 212 15.81 33.80 -19.06
N THR A 213 15.55 34.58 -18.01
CA THR A 213 16.06 35.94 -17.83
C THR A 213 16.74 36.04 -16.48
N ALA A 214 17.99 35.60 -16.42
CA ALA A 214 18.78 35.61 -15.19
C ALA A 214 18.79 36.99 -14.54
N MET A 215 18.50 37.04 -13.23
CA MET A 215 18.43 38.30 -12.48
C MET A 215 18.78 38.12 -11.01
N VAL A 216 19.10 39.23 -10.34
CA VAL A 216 19.38 39.26 -8.90
C VAL A 216 18.37 40.15 -8.21
N LEU A 217 17.57 39.58 -7.31
CA LEU A 217 16.59 40.31 -6.50
C LEU A 217 16.94 40.15 -5.02
N ARG A 218 17.17 41.28 -4.34
CA ARG A 218 17.53 41.31 -2.90
C ARG A 218 18.72 40.41 -2.52
N GLY A 219 19.69 40.28 -3.43
CA GLY A 219 20.89 39.46 -3.23
C GLY A 219 20.69 37.95 -3.46
N VAL A 220 19.52 37.54 -3.96
CA VAL A 220 19.25 36.16 -4.39
C VAL A 220 19.28 36.11 -5.91
N GLU A 221 20.02 35.14 -6.45
CA GLU A 221 20.09 34.87 -7.88
C GLU A 221 18.88 34.05 -8.32
N PHE A 222 18.29 34.41 -9.45
CA PHE A 222 17.17 33.73 -10.10
C PHE A 222 17.55 33.42 -11.55
N SER A 223 17.17 32.25 -12.03
CA SER A 223 17.32 31.87 -13.44
C SER A 223 16.35 32.64 -14.34
N GLY A 224 15.19 33.05 -13.80
CA GLY A 224 14.23 33.87 -14.52
C GLY A 224 12.82 33.75 -13.96
N GLN A 225 11.84 34.18 -14.76
CA GLN A 225 10.42 34.10 -14.40
C GLN A 225 9.90 32.69 -14.58
N GLY A 226 8.98 32.28 -13.72
CA GLY A 226 8.41 30.94 -13.80
C GLY A 226 7.30 30.68 -12.79
N ARG A 227 6.97 29.41 -12.61
CA ARG A 227 5.91 28.93 -11.73
C ARG A 227 6.47 28.15 -10.55
N LEU A 228 5.75 28.16 -9.44
CA LEU A 228 6.09 27.41 -8.23
C LEU A 228 4.87 26.63 -7.73
N TRP A 229 5.07 25.36 -7.42
CA TRP A 229 4.13 24.52 -6.68
C TRP A 229 4.73 24.18 -5.33
N GLU A 230 3.94 24.34 -4.28
CA GLU A 230 4.25 23.90 -2.92
C GLU A 230 3.14 22.95 -2.47
N TRP A 231 3.47 21.79 -1.91
CA TRP A 231 2.45 20.83 -1.49
C TRP A 231 2.89 19.89 -0.38
N CYS A 232 1.92 19.17 0.20
CA CYS A 232 2.13 18.07 1.13
C CYS A 232 1.69 16.76 0.49
N SER A 233 2.61 15.82 0.30
CA SER A 233 2.28 14.52 -0.31
C SER A 233 1.32 13.68 0.55
N SER A 234 1.28 13.89 1.87
CA SER A 234 0.45 13.09 2.78
C SER A 234 -1.01 13.52 2.85
N CYS A 235 -1.30 14.82 2.91
CA CYS A 235 -2.70 15.31 3.03
C CYS A 235 -3.24 16.01 1.78
N GLN A 236 -2.40 16.09 0.73
CA GLN A 236 -2.75 16.59 -0.60
C GLN A 236 -3.32 18.00 -0.61
N VAL A 237 -2.77 18.84 0.27
CA VAL A 237 -2.96 20.29 0.22
C VAL A 237 -1.83 20.95 -0.58
N TYR A 238 -2.15 21.98 -1.33
CA TYR A 238 -1.20 22.66 -2.21
C TYR A 238 -1.44 24.17 -2.35
N GLU A 239 -0.41 24.87 -2.78
CA GLU A 239 -0.45 26.26 -3.21
C GLU A 239 0.37 26.39 -4.51
N THR A 240 -0.10 27.23 -5.42
CA THR A 240 0.53 27.41 -6.73
C THR A 240 0.71 28.89 -7.01
N PHE A 241 1.92 29.29 -7.39
CA PHE A 241 2.27 30.67 -7.73
C PHE A 241 2.52 30.74 -9.23
N PRO A 242 1.57 31.25 -10.03
CA PRO A 242 1.72 31.32 -11.48
C PRO A 242 2.79 32.33 -11.92
N ASP A 243 3.06 33.35 -11.10
CA ASP A 243 3.93 34.48 -11.43
C ASP A 243 5.12 34.59 -10.45
N GLY A 244 5.90 33.52 -10.37
CA GLY A 244 7.07 33.39 -9.50
C GLY A 244 8.40 33.65 -10.19
N TYR A 245 9.47 33.35 -9.47
CA TYR A 245 10.83 33.32 -10.01
C TYR A 245 11.48 31.98 -9.65
N VAL A 246 12.21 31.40 -10.60
CA VAL A 246 12.95 30.16 -10.39
C VAL A 246 14.32 30.51 -9.80
N PRO A 247 14.67 30.03 -8.60
CA PRO A 247 15.96 30.32 -8.00
C PRO A 247 17.12 29.80 -8.86
N GLY A 248 18.25 30.52 -8.88
CA GLY A 248 19.43 30.16 -9.67
C GLY A 248 20.06 28.81 -9.28
N TRP A 249 19.80 28.34 -8.06
CA TRP A 249 20.24 27.04 -7.57
C TRP A 249 19.30 25.89 -7.93
N TRP A 250 18.10 26.16 -8.45
CA TRP A 250 17.11 25.13 -8.73
C TRP A 250 17.56 24.26 -9.90
N SER A 251 17.59 22.95 -9.66
CA SER A 251 17.69 21.93 -10.69
C SER A 251 16.57 20.93 -10.44
N PRO A 252 15.68 20.67 -11.43
CA PRO A 252 14.56 19.75 -11.23
C PRO A 252 15.10 18.34 -10.92
N PRO A 253 14.72 17.74 -9.78
CA PRO A 253 15.22 16.42 -9.39
C PRO A 253 14.69 15.27 -10.27
N TYR A 254 13.62 15.53 -11.03
CA TYR A 254 12.99 14.61 -11.97
C TYR A 254 12.30 15.42 -13.08
N GLN A 255 12.11 14.78 -14.23
CA GLN A 255 11.44 15.37 -15.40
C GLN A 255 9.93 15.26 -15.26
N VAL A 256 9.22 16.34 -15.60
CA VAL A 256 7.75 16.40 -15.67
C VAL A 256 7.39 16.86 -17.08
N ASP A 257 6.37 16.28 -17.69
CA ASP A 257 5.85 16.76 -18.96
C ASP A 257 5.14 18.11 -18.75
N ASP A 258 5.67 19.18 -19.34
CA ASP A 258 5.11 20.52 -19.23
C ASP A 258 3.65 20.60 -19.68
N SER A 259 3.23 19.75 -20.63
CA SER A 259 1.84 19.70 -21.10
C SER A 259 0.88 19.06 -20.09
N ALA A 260 1.41 18.30 -19.13
CA ALA A 260 0.66 17.70 -18.03
C ALA A 260 0.61 18.61 -16.79
N LEU A 261 1.33 19.74 -16.77
CA LEU A 261 1.32 20.66 -15.64
C LEU A 261 -0.02 21.37 -15.53
N GLY A 262 -0.77 21.03 -14.48
CA GLY A 262 -2.01 21.68 -14.08
C GLY A 262 -1.81 22.75 -13.00
N HIS A 263 -2.94 23.23 -12.47
CA HIS A 263 -2.94 24.11 -11.31
C HIS A 263 -2.52 23.36 -10.05
N ASP A 264 -2.98 22.12 -9.87
CA ASP A 264 -2.57 21.24 -8.80
C ASP A 264 -1.25 20.48 -9.12
N PRO A 265 -0.56 19.93 -8.12
CA PRO A 265 0.74 19.29 -8.30
C PRO A 265 0.64 17.82 -8.71
N HIS A 266 -0.51 17.30 -9.18
CA HIS A 266 -0.70 15.87 -9.47
C HIS A 266 0.37 15.31 -10.41
N ALA A 267 0.58 15.95 -11.57
CA ALA A 267 1.58 15.49 -12.54
C ALA A 267 3.01 15.50 -11.97
N ILE A 268 3.33 16.50 -11.13
CA ILE A 268 4.63 16.64 -10.48
C ILE A 268 4.84 15.51 -9.46
N GLU A 269 3.83 15.21 -8.65
CA GLU A 269 3.87 14.14 -7.65
C GLU A 269 3.99 12.75 -8.29
N CYS A 270 3.25 12.50 -9.38
CA CYS A 270 3.35 11.27 -10.15
C CYS A 270 4.76 11.06 -10.74
N ALA A 271 5.36 12.13 -11.29
CA ALA A 271 6.73 12.09 -11.79
C ALA A 271 7.75 11.83 -10.67
N ARG A 272 7.57 12.45 -9.49
CA ARG A 272 8.41 12.22 -8.31
C ARG A 272 8.39 10.76 -7.87
N LEU A 273 7.19 10.19 -7.75
CA LEU A 273 7.00 8.80 -7.34
C LEU A 273 7.64 7.83 -8.35
N SER A 274 7.47 8.11 -9.64
CA SER A 274 8.12 7.34 -10.72
C SER A 274 9.64 7.40 -10.63
N HIS A 275 10.21 8.59 -10.41
CA HIS A 275 11.66 8.74 -10.28
C HIS A 275 12.24 7.99 -9.06
N LEU A 276 11.56 8.06 -7.91
CA LEU A 276 11.98 7.32 -6.72
C LEU A 276 11.91 5.80 -6.94
N ARG A 277 10.93 5.33 -7.72
CA ARG A 277 10.82 3.92 -8.12
C ARG A 277 12.04 3.49 -8.94
N ASP A 278 12.45 4.29 -9.92
CA ASP A 278 13.63 4.00 -10.76
C ASP A 278 14.92 3.92 -9.94
N ILE A 279 15.14 4.86 -9.00
CA ILE A 279 16.31 4.83 -8.10
C ILE A 279 16.34 3.55 -7.26
N ARG A 280 15.18 3.12 -6.74
CA ARG A 280 15.09 1.89 -5.92
C ARG A 280 15.39 0.64 -6.75
N LEU A 281 14.88 0.55 -7.99
CA LEU A 281 15.15 -0.57 -8.89
C LEU A 281 16.63 -0.68 -9.25
N GLN A 282 17.29 0.45 -9.52
CA GLN A 282 18.73 0.48 -9.80
C GLN A 282 19.56 -0.03 -8.61
N LYS A 283 19.20 0.35 -7.37
CA LYS A 283 19.88 -0.11 -6.15
C LYS A 283 19.71 -1.60 -5.85
N ARG A 284 18.66 -2.25 -6.37
CA ARG A 284 18.43 -3.71 -6.18
C ARG A 284 19.21 -4.57 -7.17
N ASN A 285 19.55 -4.02 -8.33
CA ASN A 285 20.20 -4.76 -9.42
C ASN A 285 21.72 -4.58 -9.48
N GLY A 286 22.30 -3.73 -8.64
CA GLY A 286 23.74 -3.49 -8.53
C GLY A 286 24.30 -4.01 -7.22
#